data_AF-A0A2P2FFJ1-F1
#
_entry.id   AF-A0A2P2FFJ1-F1
#
_cell.length_a   1.000
_cell.length_b   1.000
_cell.length_c   1.000
_cell.angle_alpha   90.00
_cell.angle_beta   90.00
_cell.angle_gamma   90.00
#
_symmetry.space_group_name_H-M   'P 1'
#
loop_
_entity.id
_entity.type
_entity.pdbx_description
1 polymer ?
#
loop_
_entity_poly.entity_id
_entity_poly.type
_entity_poly.pdbx_seq_one_letter_code
_entity_poly.pdbx_strand_id
1 'polypeptide(L)'
;MISIVRAGREVKAAETKSEGPTADALDKEQLDQLHAATLKAADSCFELKKLCATVLVPAGVLVATFSDKKLNPAVFVAGFMVIAAFWIADAFSFYYQRRLRVLMKDIWNRRAERCAEGYDHVQKVTAVSWFRAAFNSSMIYYLILAAMVGAALAAYASGVLRGTP
;
A
#
# COMPACT_ATOMS: atom_id res chain seq x y z
N MET A 1 29.77 8.13 -64.31
CA MET A 1 29.88 8.70 -62.94
C MET A 1 28.53 8.95 -62.24
N ILE A 2 27.38 8.72 -62.88
CA ILE A 2 26.05 9.00 -62.29
C ILE A 2 25.45 7.78 -61.54
N SER A 3 25.81 6.53 -61.92
CA SER A 3 25.30 5.32 -61.23
C SER A 3 25.80 5.11 -59.80
N ILE A 4 27.02 5.55 -59.48
CA ILE A 4 27.62 5.33 -58.14
C ILE A 4 26.97 6.24 -57.10
N VAL A 5 26.59 7.46 -57.50
CA VAL A 5 25.91 8.44 -56.62
C VAL A 5 24.50 7.98 -56.24
N ARG A 6 23.82 7.24 -57.13
CA ARG A 6 22.47 6.70 -56.87
C ARG A 6 22.51 5.50 -55.92
N ALA A 7 23.47 4.59 -56.09
CA ALA A 7 23.70 3.47 -55.18
C ALA A 7 24.06 3.93 -53.75
N GLY A 8 24.89 4.97 -53.61
CA GLY A 8 25.22 5.56 -52.31
C GLY A 8 24.05 6.28 -51.61
N ARG A 9 23.01 6.69 -52.36
CA ARG A 9 21.80 7.32 -51.81
C ARG A 9 20.79 6.28 -51.33
N GLU A 10 20.66 5.16 -52.03
CA GLU A 10 19.74 4.09 -51.64
C GLU A 10 20.25 3.28 -50.45
N VAL A 11 21.58 3.09 -50.33
CA VAL A 11 22.19 2.45 -49.15
C VAL A 11 22.00 3.30 -47.87
N LYS A 12 21.91 4.63 -48.00
CA LYS A 12 21.73 5.55 -46.86
C LYS A 12 20.27 5.68 -46.39
N ALA A 13 19.31 5.19 -47.17
CA ALA A 13 17.89 5.26 -46.82
C ALA A 13 17.40 4.04 -46.01
N ALA A 14 18.21 2.98 -45.89
CA ALA A 14 17.81 1.72 -45.25
C ALA A 14 18.19 1.60 -43.75
N GLU A 15 18.94 2.54 -43.18
CA GLU A 15 19.29 2.53 -41.76
C GLU A 15 19.05 3.90 -41.11
N THR A 16 17.78 4.28 -40.98
CA THR A 16 17.37 5.20 -39.89
C THR A 16 16.74 4.33 -38.81
N LYS A 17 17.62 3.66 -38.06
CA LYS A 17 17.29 2.90 -36.84
C LYS A 17 16.61 3.88 -35.87
N SER A 18 15.42 3.54 -35.39
CA SER A 18 14.62 4.45 -34.56
C SER A 18 15.42 4.89 -33.33
N GLU A 19 15.73 6.18 -33.20
CA GLU A 19 16.45 6.74 -32.03
C GLU A 19 15.57 6.81 -30.76
N GLY A 20 14.32 6.33 -30.84
CA GLY A 20 13.37 6.29 -29.71
C GLY A 20 13.44 5.00 -28.89
N PRO A 21 12.97 5.04 -27.62
CA PRO A 21 12.88 3.86 -26.78
C PRO A 21 11.91 2.83 -27.38
N THR A 22 12.27 1.54 -27.28
CA THR A 22 11.39 0.45 -27.73
C THR A 22 10.19 0.30 -26.80
N ALA A 23 9.08 -0.24 -27.29
CA ALA A 23 7.90 -0.51 -26.46
C ALA A 23 8.22 -1.41 -25.26
N ASP A 24 9.13 -2.38 -25.42
CA ASP A 24 9.57 -3.24 -24.33
C ASP A 24 10.41 -2.51 -23.28
N ALA A 25 11.24 -1.54 -23.70
CA ALA A 25 11.98 -0.71 -22.76
C ALA A 25 11.04 0.18 -21.94
N LEU A 26 10.04 0.80 -22.57
CA LEU A 26 9.02 1.60 -21.90
C LEU A 26 8.16 0.76 -20.93
N ASP A 27 7.70 -0.42 -21.35
CA ASP A 27 6.93 -1.30 -20.48
C ASP A 27 7.75 -1.80 -19.27
N LYS A 28 9.05 -2.06 -19.46
CA LYS A 28 9.95 -2.41 -18.36
C LYS A 28 10.09 -1.25 -17.38
N GLU A 29 10.35 -0.05 -17.86
CA GLU A 29 10.47 1.15 -17.02
C GLU A 29 9.20 1.39 -16.21
N GLN A 30 8.02 1.27 -16.84
CA GLN A 30 6.73 1.40 -16.14
C GLN A 30 6.53 0.32 -15.08
N LEU A 31 6.93 -0.93 -15.35
CA LEU A 31 6.86 -2.00 -14.35
C LEU A 31 7.76 -1.72 -13.16
N ASP A 32 8.98 -1.23 -13.39
CA ASP A 32 9.92 -0.89 -12.33
C ASP A 32 9.36 0.27 -11.46
N GLN A 33 8.77 1.29 -12.08
CA GLN A 33 8.12 2.40 -11.37
C GLN A 33 6.92 1.92 -10.53
N LEU A 34 6.04 1.09 -11.11
CA LEU A 34 4.87 0.56 -10.40
C LEU A 34 5.27 -0.40 -9.27
N HIS A 35 6.33 -1.20 -9.46
CA HIS A 35 6.86 -2.07 -8.43
C HIS A 35 7.41 -1.26 -7.26
N ALA A 36 8.23 -0.25 -7.54
CA ALA A 36 8.75 0.67 -6.53
C ALA A 36 7.62 1.39 -5.76
N ALA A 37 6.59 1.86 -6.47
CA ALA A 37 5.41 2.46 -5.84
C ALA A 37 4.64 1.47 -4.95
N THR A 38 4.54 0.21 -5.39
CA THR A 38 3.88 -0.87 -4.65
C THR A 38 4.64 -1.21 -3.36
N LEU A 39 5.98 -1.25 -3.41
CA LEU A 39 6.82 -1.46 -2.24
C LEU A 39 6.69 -0.30 -1.26
N LYS A 40 6.77 0.94 -1.74
CA LYS A 40 6.59 2.14 -0.89
C LYS A 40 5.23 2.16 -0.19
N ALA A 41 4.17 1.74 -0.87
CA ALA A 41 2.84 1.61 -0.27
C ALA A 41 2.81 0.51 0.82
N ALA A 42 3.51 -0.62 0.61
CA ALA A 42 3.66 -1.68 1.61
C ALA A 42 4.39 -1.18 2.86
N ASP A 43 5.49 -0.46 2.67
CA ASP A 43 6.29 0.10 3.77
C ASP A 43 5.46 1.12 4.55
N SER A 44 4.71 1.97 3.84
CA SER A 44 3.79 2.93 4.47
C SER A 44 2.74 2.23 5.34
N CYS A 45 2.16 1.11 4.88
CA CYS A 45 1.25 0.30 5.68
C CYS A 45 1.89 -0.23 6.98
N PHE A 46 3.17 -0.61 6.92
CA PHE A 46 3.90 -1.11 8.09
C PHE A 46 4.26 0.02 9.06
N GLU A 47 4.72 1.17 8.54
CA GLU A 47 5.00 2.36 9.33
C GLU A 47 3.75 2.87 10.06
N LEU A 48 2.59 2.91 9.39
CA LEU A 48 1.33 3.29 10.03
C LEU A 48 0.97 2.39 11.22
N LYS A 49 1.21 1.07 11.11
CA LYS A 49 0.95 0.14 12.21
C LYS A 49 1.87 0.40 13.40
N LYS A 50 3.17 0.57 13.15
CA LYS A 50 4.13 0.93 14.20
C LYS A 50 3.77 2.25 14.85
N LEU A 51 3.49 3.28 14.06
CA LEU A 51 3.10 4.59 14.54
C LEU A 51 1.84 4.52 15.41
N CYS A 52 0.81 3.76 14.99
CA CYS A 52 -0.38 3.53 15.79
C CYS A 52 -0.05 3.02 17.20
N ALA A 53 0.76 1.96 17.31
CA ALA A 53 1.16 1.45 18.63
C ALA A 53 1.97 2.46 19.45
N THR A 54 2.88 3.20 18.80
CA THR A 54 3.70 4.21 19.51
C THR A 54 2.87 5.39 20.01
N VAL A 55 1.82 5.81 19.28
CA VAL A 55 0.98 6.97 19.62
C VAL A 55 -0.08 6.64 20.66
N LEU A 56 -0.46 5.36 20.83
CA LEU A 56 -1.47 4.95 21.81
C LEU A 56 -1.10 5.33 23.25
N VAL A 57 0.15 5.15 23.66
CA VAL A 57 0.63 5.49 25.01
C VAL A 57 0.53 6.99 25.30
N PRO A 58 1.14 7.89 24.51
CA PRO A 58 1.04 9.33 24.78
C PRO A 58 -0.39 9.85 24.64
N ALA A 59 -1.22 9.30 23.74
CA ALA A 59 -2.63 9.65 23.67
C ALA A 59 -3.36 9.35 24.98
N GLY A 60 -3.13 8.17 25.57
CA GLY A 60 -3.69 7.81 26.88
C GLY A 60 -3.19 8.72 28.00
N VAL A 61 -1.89 9.03 28.04
CA VAL A 61 -1.28 9.92 29.04
C VAL A 61 -1.87 11.34 28.95
N LEU A 62 -2.04 11.87 27.74
CA LEU A 62 -2.62 13.20 27.55
C LEU A 62 -4.05 13.26 28.08
N VAL A 63 -4.89 12.29 27.73
CA VAL A 63 -6.28 12.25 28.20
C VAL A 63 -6.35 12.09 29.72
N ALA A 64 -5.51 11.25 30.31
CA ALA A 64 -5.41 11.11 31.76
C ALA A 64 -4.96 12.42 32.43
N THR A 65 -4.01 13.14 31.83
CA THR A 65 -3.52 14.44 32.35
C THR A 65 -4.61 15.50 32.35
N PHE A 66 -5.44 15.57 31.30
CA PHE A 66 -6.61 16.46 31.27
C PHE A 66 -7.77 15.99 32.15
N SER A 67 -7.67 14.80 32.75
CA SER A 67 -8.68 14.19 33.61
C SER A 67 -8.24 14.14 35.08
N ASP A 68 -7.41 15.08 35.54
CA ASP A 68 -6.83 15.11 36.88
C ASP A 68 -6.13 13.80 37.28
N LYS A 69 -5.51 13.12 36.31
CA LYS A 69 -4.85 11.81 36.45
C LYS A 69 -5.78 10.68 36.91
N LYS A 70 -7.10 10.87 36.80
CA LYS A 70 -8.09 9.82 37.08
C LYS A 70 -8.34 8.98 35.83
N LEU A 71 -8.30 7.67 35.99
CA LEU A 71 -8.71 6.75 34.94
C LEU A 71 -10.22 6.85 34.74
N ASN A 72 -10.62 7.31 33.56
CA ASN A 72 -12.03 7.44 33.17
C ASN A 72 -12.26 6.82 31.78
N PRO A 73 -13.53 6.63 31.36
CA PRO A 73 -13.86 6.07 30.05
C PRO A 73 -13.23 6.80 28.85
N ALA A 74 -12.92 8.10 28.98
CA ALA A 74 -12.39 8.90 27.88
C ALA A 74 -11.02 8.39 27.39
N VAL A 75 -10.19 7.80 28.27
CA VAL A 75 -8.90 7.20 27.90
C VAL A 75 -9.08 6.05 26.91
N PHE A 76 -10.09 5.19 27.14
CA PHE A 76 -10.38 4.06 26.25
C PHE A 76 -11.01 4.53 24.93
N VAL A 77 -11.91 5.52 24.98
CA VAL A 77 -12.49 6.13 23.78
C VAL A 77 -11.39 6.73 22.90
N ALA A 78 -10.45 7.47 23.49
CA ALA A 78 -9.31 8.01 22.75
C ALA A 78 -8.45 6.90 22.13
N GLY A 79 -8.20 5.81 22.86
CA GLY A 79 -7.51 4.63 22.32
C GLY A 79 -8.21 4.05 21.07
N PHE A 80 -9.53 3.87 21.13
CA PHE A 80 -10.31 3.41 19.98
C PHE A 80 -10.28 4.40 18.81
N MET A 81 -10.35 5.71 19.07
CA MET A 81 -10.26 6.74 18.04
C MET A 81 -8.91 6.73 17.33
N VAL A 82 -7.80 6.58 18.06
CA VAL A 82 -6.46 6.44 17.47
C VAL A 82 -6.40 5.20 16.58
N ILE A 83 -6.85 4.04 17.08
CA ILE A 83 -6.87 2.80 16.30
C ILE A 83 -7.71 2.96 15.03
N ALA A 84 -8.90 3.54 15.13
CA ALA A 84 -9.78 3.75 13.99
C ALA A 84 -9.17 4.68 12.94
N ALA A 85 -8.54 5.78 13.35
CA ALA A 85 -7.89 6.71 12.43
C ALA A 85 -6.75 6.03 11.64
N PHE A 86 -5.89 5.27 12.32
CA PHE A 86 -4.80 4.55 11.67
C PHE A 86 -5.30 3.37 10.81
N TRP A 87 -6.35 2.68 11.24
CA TRP A 87 -6.99 1.64 10.44
C TRP A 87 -7.46 2.22 9.11
N ILE A 88 -8.21 3.33 9.13
CA ILE A 88 -8.72 3.98 7.93
C ILE A 88 -7.55 4.37 7.00
N ALA A 89 -6.50 5.01 7.54
CA ALA A 89 -5.31 5.39 6.77
C ALA A 89 -4.61 4.19 6.11
N ASP A 90 -4.48 3.07 6.83
CA ASP A 90 -3.89 1.85 6.30
C ASP A 90 -4.78 1.21 5.22
N ALA A 91 -6.10 1.28 5.37
CA ALA A 91 -7.04 0.77 4.37
C ALA A 91 -6.91 1.50 3.03
N PHE A 92 -6.73 2.83 3.07
CA PHE A 92 -6.41 3.61 1.86
C PHE A 92 -5.10 3.15 1.22
N SER A 93 -4.04 3.00 2.02
CA SER A 93 -2.72 2.57 1.55
C SER A 93 -2.77 1.17 0.91
N PHE A 94 -3.48 0.22 1.52
CA PHE A 94 -3.67 -1.12 0.99
C PHE A 94 -4.49 -1.11 -0.31
N TYR A 95 -5.54 -0.30 -0.39
CA TYR A 95 -6.32 -0.15 -1.62
C TYR A 95 -5.43 0.32 -2.78
N TYR A 96 -4.64 1.37 -2.58
CA TYR A 96 -3.70 1.86 -3.60
C TYR A 96 -2.67 0.81 -3.98
N GLN A 97 -2.08 0.12 -2.99
CA GLN A 97 -1.15 -0.97 -3.23
C GLN A 97 -1.75 -2.05 -4.14
N ARG A 98 -3.04 -2.38 -3.97
CA ARG A 98 -3.71 -3.35 -4.83
C ARG A 98 -4.00 -2.81 -6.22
N ARG A 99 -4.38 -1.54 -6.34
CA ARG A 99 -4.60 -0.90 -7.65
C ARG A 99 -3.32 -0.85 -8.48
N LEU A 100 -2.17 -0.55 -7.88
CA LEU A 100 -0.86 -0.59 -8.55
C LEU A 100 -0.54 -1.99 -9.10
N ARG A 101 -0.83 -3.04 -8.33
CA ARG A 101 -0.65 -4.43 -8.80
C ARG A 101 -1.56 -4.79 -9.98
N VAL A 102 -2.78 -4.24 -10.03
CA VAL A 102 -3.66 -4.43 -11.19
C VAL A 102 -3.07 -3.76 -12.43
N LEU A 103 -2.56 -2.54 -12.30
CA LEU A 103 -1.89 -1.84 -13.42
C LEU A 103 -0.65 -2.62 -13.90
N MET A 104 0.16 -3.16 -12.99
CA MET A 104 1.31 -4.01 -13.37
C MET A 104 0.87 -5.23 -14.16
N LYS A 105 -0.25 -5.86 -13.79
CA LYS A 105 -0.80 -7.03 -14.50
C LYS A 105 -1.12 -6.69 -15.95
N ASP A 106 -1.69 -5.52 -16.22
CA ASP A 106 -2.04 -5.11 -17.58
C ASP A 106 -0.79 -4.97 -18.45
N ILE A 107 0.31 -4.44 -17.91
CA ILE A 107 1.60 -4.37 -18.60
C ILE A 107 2.18 -5.77 -18.83
N TRP A 108 2.11 -6.64 -17.83
CA TRP A 108 2.54 -8.04 -17.96
C TRP A 108 1.79 -8.77 -19.08
N ASN A 109 0.47 -8.61 -19.17
CA ASN A 109 -0.33 -9.18 -20.26
C ASN A 109 0.13 -8.67 -21.64
N ARG A 110 0.31 -7.35 -21.81
CA ARG A 110 0.79 -6.77 -23.07
C ARG A 110 2.15 -7.31 -23.49
N ARG A 111 3.07 -7.52 -22.53
CA ARG A 111 4.39 -8.09 -22.80
C ARG A 111 4.29 -9.57 -23.17
N ALA A 112 3.45 -10.33 -22.46
CA ALA A 112 3.22 -11.75 -22.73
C ALA A 112 2.66 -11.99 -24.15
N GLU A 113 1.75 -11.14 -24.62
CA GLU A 113 1.20 -11.19 -25.98
C GLU A 113 2.26 -11.00 -27.08
N ARG A 114 3.39 -10.36 -26.77
CA ARG A 114 4.51 -10.16 -27.71
C ARG A 114 5.54 -11.29 -27.70
N CYS A 115 5.41 -12.26 -26.79
CA CYS A 115 6.32 -13.41 -26.73
C CYS A 115 5.90 -14.48 -27.76
N ALA A 116 6.84 -14.90 -28.62
CA ALA A 116 6.58 -15.82 -29.73
C ALA A 116 6.08 -17.21 -29.30
N GLU A 117 6.48 -17.69 -28.13
CA GLU A 117 6.10 -19.01 -27.60
C GLU A 117 4.88 -18.94 -26.66
N GLY A 118 4.27 -17.76 -26.51
CA GLY A 118 3.29 -17.49 -25.45
C GLY A 118 3.94 -17.41 -24.07
N TYR A 119 3.33 -16.67 -23.14
CA TYR A 119 3.81 -16.56 -21.76
C TYR A 119 2.63 -16.62 -20.79
N ASP A 120 2.39 -17.79 -20.20
CA ASP A 120 1.23 -18.04 -19.34
C ASP A 120 1.43 -17.64 -17.87
N HIS A 121 2.63 -17.18 -17.50
CA HIS A 121 3.00 -16.96 -16.10
C HIS A 121 2.67 -15.53 -15.63
N VAL A 122 1.56 -14.96 -16.11
CA VAL A 122 1.12 -13.62 -15.71
C VAL A 122 0.50 -13.66 -14.31
N GLN A 123 0.83 -12.66 -13.49
CA GLN A 123 0.30 -12.58 -12.14
C GLN A 123 -1.23 -12.46 -12.10
N LYS A 124 -1.86 -13.37 -11.35
CA LYS A 124 -3.30 -13.33 -11.07
C LYS A 124 -3.59 -12.29 -9.99
N VAL A 125 -3.77 -11.04 -10.41
CA VAL A 125 -4.20 -9.95 -9.53
C VAL A 125 -5.72 -9.73 -9.68
N THR A 126 -6.40 -9.76 -8.55
CA THR A 126 -7.82 -9.39 -8.41
C THR A 126 -7.95 -7.98 -7.90
N ALA A 127 -8.81 -7.18 -8.54
CA ALA A 127 -9.19 -5.88 -8.01
C ALA A 127 -9.88 -6.04 -6.64
N VAL A 128 -9.68 -5.07 -5.76
CA VAL A 128 -10.25 -5.06 -4.41
C VAL A 128 -11.10 -3.81 -4.27
N SER A 129 -12.30 -3.96 -3.70
CA SER A 129 -13.18 -2.84 -3.36
C SER A 129 -12.69 -2.13 -2.11
N TRP A 130 -13.13 -0.88 -1.91
CA TRP A 130 -12.82 -0.09 -0.72
C TRP A 130 -13.18 -0.81 0.59
N PHE A 131 -14.36 -1.44 0.64
CA PHE A 131 -14.78 -2.25 1.80
C PHE A 131 -13.85 -3.44 2.03
N ARG A 132 -13.50 -4.17 0.97
CA ARG A 132 -12.61 -5.33 1.11
C ARG A 132 -11.17 -4.92 1.46
N ALA A 133 -10.74 -3.71 1.09
CA ALA A 133 -9.48 -3.15 1.55
C ALA A 133 -9.51 -2.82 3.04
N ALA A 134 -10.62 -2.28 3.55
CA ALA A 134 -10.81 -1.97 4.97
C ALA A 134 -10.89 -3.22 5.86
N PHE A 135 -11.33 -4.37 5.34
CA PHE A 135 -11.46 -5.62 6.11
C PHE A 135 -10.56 -6.74 5.56
N ASN A 136 -9.34 -6.39 5.15
CA ASN A 136 -8.37 -7.37 4.66
C ASN A 136 -7.52 -7.94 5.82
N SER A 137 -6.77 -9.02 5.56
CA SER A 137 -5.96 -9.72 6.57
C SER A 137 -4.88 -8.85 7.23
N SER A 138 -4.35 -7.83 6.54
CA SER A 138 -3.39 -6.89 7.12
C SER A 138 -3.97 -6.06 8.26
N MET A 139 -5.30 -5.98 8.38
CA MET A 139 -6.02 -5.19 9.39
C MET A 139 -6.18 -5.91 10.72
N ILE A 140 -5.85 -7.21 10.79
CA ILE A 140 -5.89 -8.01 12.03
C ILE A 140 -5.09 -7.34 13.16
N TYR A 141 -4.00 -6.63 12.82
CA TYR A 141 -3.22 -5.85 13.76
C TYR A 141 -4.08 -4.85 14.56
N TYR A 142 -4.93 -4.08 13.88
CA TYR A 142 -5.80 -3.10 14.53
C TYR A 142 -6.91 -3.75 15.34
N LEU A 143 -7.40 -4.92 14.90
CA LEU A 143 -8.35 -5.72 15.68
C LEU A 143 -7.74 -6.20 16.99
N ILE A 144 -6.48 -6.64 16.99
CA ILE A 144 -5.76 -7.05 18.21
C ILE A 144 -5.63 -5.85 19.15
N LEU A 145 -5.19 -4.70 18.65
CA LEU A 145 -5.09 -3.49 19.47
C LEU A 145 -6.46 -3.06 20.04
N ALA A 146 -7.52 -3.09 19.21
CA ALA A 146 -8.87 -2.77 19.66
C ALA A 146 -9.37 -3.76 20.71
N ALA A 147 -9.08 -5.05 20.56
CA ALA A 147 -9.41 -6.06 21.55
C ALA A 147 -8.67 -5.83 22.87
N MET A 148 -7.41 -5.41 22.85
CA MET A 148 -6.66 -5.06 24.06
C MET A 148 -7.27 -3.83 24.76
N VAL A 149 -7.60 -2.78 24.02
CA VAL A 149 -8.27 -1.59 24.59
C VAL A 149 -9.66 -1.96 25.13
N GLY A 150 -10.40 -2.82 24.43
CA GLY A 150 -11.71 -3.33 24.86
C GLY A 150 -11.63 -4.18 26.12
N ALA A 151 -10.62 -5.06 26.22
CA ALA A 151 -10.37 -5.84 27.43
C ALA A 151 -10.03 -4.94 28.61
N ALA A 152 -9.23 -3.89 28.39
CA ALA A 152 -8.92 -2.91 29.43
C ALA A 152 -10.16 -2.11 29.86
N LEU A 153 -11.03 -1.72 28.92
CA LEU A 153 -12.31 -1.08 29.24
C LEU A 153 -13.24 -2.02 30.04
N ALA A 154 -13.29 -3.30 29.68
CA ALA A 154 -14.06 -4.31 30.40
C ALA A 154 -13.54 -4.51 31.84
N ALA A 155 -12.22 -4.57 32.02
CA ALA A 155 -11.58 -4.62 33.34
C ALA A 155 -11.82 -3.35 34.18
N TYR A 156 -11.91 -2.19 33.52
CA TYR A 156 -12.32 -0.95 34.19
C TYR A 156 -13.79 -0.98 34.61
N ALA A 157 -14.68 -1.46 33.74
CA ALA A 157 -16.11 -1.56 34.02
C ALA A 157 -16.43 -2.58 35.13
N SER A 158 -15.66 -3.67 35.24
CA SER A 158 -15.78 -4.65 36.32
C SER A 158 -15.17 -4.20 37.66
N GLY A 159 -14.52 -3.03 37.69
CA GLY A 159 -13.89 -2.48 38.89
C GLY A 159 -12.49 -3.00 39.18
N VAL A 160 -11.94 -3.93 38.37
CA VAL A 160 -10.56 -4.43 38.53
C VAL A 160 -9.53 -3.31 38.39
N LEU A 161 -9.77 -2.35 37.49
CA LEU A 161 -8.90 -1.19 37.29
C LEU A 161 -9.37 0.08 38.00
N ARG A 162 -10.52 0.04 38.69
CA ARG A 162 -10.89 1.14 39.59
C ARG A 162 -10.07 0.93 40.86
N GLY A 163 -9.03 1.74 41.05
CA GLY A 163 -8.29 1.76 42.31
C GLY A 163 -9.27 1.82 43.46
N THR A 164 -9.10 0.94 44.46
CA THR A 164 -9.79 1.07 45.73
C THR A 164 -9.54 2.48 46.27
N PRO A 165 -10.55 3.10 46.93
CA PRO A 165 -10.46 4.48 47.42
C PRO A 165 -9.23 4.72 48.29
#